data_AF-A0A357V6J1-F1
#
_entry.id   AF-A0A357V6J1-F1
#
_cell.length_a   1.000
_cell.length_b   1.000
_cell.length_c   1.000
_cell.angle_alpha   90.00
_cell.angle_beta   90.00
_cell.angle_gamma   90.00
#
_symmetry.space_group_name_H-M   'P 1'
#
loop_
_entity.id
_entity.type
_entity.pdbx_description
1 polymer ?
#
loop_
_entity_poly.entity_id
_entity_poly.type
_entity_poly.pdbx_seq_one_letter_code
_entity_poly.pdbx_strand_id
1 'polypeptide(L)'
;MAPDDANTQAAGGANGNGVRVWDLPVRLFHWSLLAAVVTSVATGLTGGLWQMDLHVVSGCVVLGLVLFRVLWGLVGGRHARFAGFVKGPVTVMRYAVDFLRGRAVHTAGHNPLGGWSVVLILLALAVQAGTGLFANDDIFLEGPLAKYAGKALSDRLTGIHHLMSTVIYVL
;
A
#
# COMPACT_ATOMS: atom_id res chain seq x y z
N MET A 1 31.16 -29.38 60.24
CA MET A 1 29.86 -28.70 60.43
C MET A 1 30.02 -27.25 59.97
N ALA A 2 29.66 -27.02 58.72
CA ALA A 2 29.32 -25.73 58.11
C ALA A 2 28.10 -26.02 57.21
N PRO A 3 27.06 -25.18 57.22
CA PRO A 3 25.73 -25.52 56.69
C PRO A 3 25.57 -25.19 55.20
N ASP A 4 24.52 -25.78 54.64
CA ASP A 4 24.02 -25.67 53.27
C ASP A 4 23.67 -24.24 52.83
N ASP A 5 24.09 -23.85 51.63
CA ASP A 5 23.47 -22.80 50.83
C ASP A 5 23.00 -23.35 49.48
N ALA A 6 21.79 -23.90 49.53
CA ALA A 6 20.96 -24.13 48.37
C ALA A 6 20.76 -22.82 47.56
N ASN A 7 20.63 -23.01 46.25
CA ASN A 7 19.84 -22.18 45.35
C ASN A 7 20.42 -20.81 44.96
N THR A 8 21.27 -20.80 43.93
CA THR A 8 21.42 -19.62 43.07
C THR A 8 20.92 -19.93 41.66
N GLN A 9 19.65 -19.60 41.44
CA GLN A 9 19.12 -18.96 40.24
C GLN A 9 19.03 -19.82 38.97
N ALA A 10 17.85 -20.43 38.83
CA ALA A 10 16.94 -20.27 37.70
C ALA A 10 17.60 -19.85 36.37
N ALA A 11 17.68 -20.82 35.45
CA ALA A 11 17.70 -20.58 34.02
C ALA A 11 16.43 -19.83 33.60
N GLY A 12 16.44 -18.50 33.78
CA GLY A 12 15.46 -17.57 33.25
C GLY A 12 15.49 -17.67 31.73
N GLY A 13 14.36 -18.11 31.17
CA GLY A 13 14.22 -18.48 29.77
C GLY A 13 14.81 -17.46 28.81
N ALA A 14 15.59 -17.97 27.86
CA ALA A 14 15.82 -17.33 26.59
C ALA A 14 14.48 -17.26 25.84
N ASN A 15 13.62 -16.33 26.25
CA ASN A 15 12.52 -15.87 25.42
C ASN A 15 13.19 -15.15 24.26
N GLY A 16 13.33 -15.88 23.15
CA GLY A 16 13.56 -15.32 21.83
C GLY A 16 12.41 -14.38 21.49
N ASN A 17 12.41 -13.20 22.10
CA ASN A 17 11.56 -12.09 21.75
C ASN A 17 12.08 -11.54 20.43
N GLY A 18 11.86 -12.32 19.36
CA GLY A 18 11.97 -11.83 18.01
C GLY A 18 11.09 -10.60 17.94
N VAL A 19 11.73 -9.42 17.88
CA VAL A 19 11.03 -8.15 17.70
C VAL A 19 10.22 -8.31 16.42
N ARG A 20 8.90 -8.44 16.56
CA ARG A 20 8.00 -8.54 15.40
C ARG A 20 7.95 -7.16 14.78
N VAL A 21 8.91 -6.90 13.88
CA VAL A 21 9.04 -5.63 13.14
C VAL A 21 7.83 -5.40 12.22
N TRP A 22 7.09 -6.46 11.88
CA TRP A 22 5.98 -6.37 10.93
C TRP A 22 4.68 -6.90 11.52
N ASP A 23 3.80 -5.98 11.87
CA ASP A 23 2.48 -6.25 12.40
C ASP A 23 1.66 -7.13 11.43
N LEU A 24 1.04 -8.20 11.94
CA LEU A 24 0.22 -9.14 11.14
C LEU A 24 -0.83 -8.43 10.25
N PRO A 25 -1.55 -7.39 10.72
CA PRO A 25 -2.52 -6.66 9.90
C PRO A 25 -1.89 -6.00 8.66
N VAL A 26 -0.64 -5.53 8.77
CA VAL A 26 0.06 -4.87 7.64
C VAL A 26 0.46 -5.90 6.58
N ARG A 27 0.80 -7.14 6.99
CA ARG A 27 1.09 -8.23 6.03
C ARG A 27 -0.17 -8.63 5.28
N LEU A 28 -1.26 -8.84 6.01
CA LEU A 28 -2.53 -9.24 5.41
C LEU A 28 -3.00 -8.18 4.42
N PHE A 29 -2.98 -6.91 4.82
CA PHE A 29 -3.24 -5.79 3.92
C PHE A 29 -2.39 -5.83 2.65
N HIS A 30 -1.06 -5.99 2.80
CA HIS A 30 -0.15 -5.96 1.66
C HIS A 30 -0.45 -7.08 0.65
N TRP A 31 -0.64 -8.31 1.12
CA TRP A 31 -0.95 -9.45 0.25
C TRP A 31 -2.33 -9.35 -0.38
N SER A 32 -3.33 -8.87 0.38
CA SER A 32 -4.66 -8.60 -0.17
C SER A 32 -4.64 -7.50 -1.24
N LEU A 33 -3.87 -6.44 -1.01
CA LEU A 33 -3.72 -5.35 -1.98
C LEU A 33 -3.03 -5.86 -3.24
N LEU A 34 -1.94 -6.61 -3.10
CA LEU A 34 -1.23 -7.19 -4.24
C LEU A 34 -2.15 -8.08 -5.07
N ALA A 35 -2.88 -8.99 -4.43
CA ALA A 35 -3.83 -9.87 -5.13
C ALA A 35 -4.91 -9.06 -5.87
N ALA A 36 -5.51 -8.07 -5.21
CA ALA A 36 -6.56 -7.25 -5.82
C ALA A 36 -6.04 -6.41 -6.99
N VAL A 37 -4.85 -5.82 -6.88
CA VAL A 37 -4.20 -5.07 -7.97
C VAL A 37 -3.88 -5.98 -9.14
N VAL A 38 -3.29 -7.16 -8.91
CA VAL A 38 -2.97 -8.12 -9.96
C VAL A 38 -4.25 -8.58 -10.68
N THR A 39 -5.32 -8.88 -9.94
CA THR A 39 -6.62 -9.21 -10.53
C THR A 39 -7.16 -8.06 -11.38
N SER A 40 -7.12 -6.83 -10.86
CA SER A 40 -7.61 -5.64 -11.57
C SER A 40 -6.81 -5.38 -12.87
N VAL A 41 -5.49 -5.50 -12.83
CA VAL A 41 -4.64 -5.35 -14.01
C VAL A 41 -4.89 -6.46 -15.03
N ALA A 42 -4.90 -7.73 -14.61
CA ALA A 42 -5.10 -8.85 -15.52
C ALA A 42 -6.47 -8.79 -16.22
N THR A 43 -7.52 -8.47 -15.46
CA THR A 43 -8.87 -8.34 -16.01
C THR A 43 -9.02 -7.10 -16.89
N GLY A 44 -8.43 -5.97 -16.49
CA GLY A 44 -8.42 -4.73 -17.27
C GLY A 44 -7.72 -4.85 -18.63
N LEU A 45 -6.62 -5.61 -18.69
CA LEU A 45 -5.88 -5.84 -19.93
C LEU A 45 -6.54 -6.88 -20.85
N THR A 46 -7.20 -7.89 -20.28
CA THR A 46 -7.84 -8.95 -21.08
C THR A 46 -9.18 -8.52 -21.65
N GLY A 47 -9.94 -7.71 -20.92
CA GLY A 47 -11.28 -7.26 -21.34
C GLY A 47 -12.28 -8.42 -21.43
N GLY A 48 -13.52 -8.10 -21.83
CA GLY A 48 -14.65 -9.03 -21.87
C GLY A 48 -15.63 -8.81 -20.71
N LEU A 49 -16.89 -9.20 -20.90
CA LEU A 49 -17.98 -8.89 -19.96
C LEU A 49 -17.67 -9.36 -18.53
N TRP A 50 -17.35 -10.65 -18.37
CA TRP A 50 -17.04 -11.25 -17.07
C TRP A 50 -15.78 -10.67 -16.41
N GLN A 51 -14.74 -10.44 -17.21
CA GLN A 51 -13.49 -9.86 -16.74
C GLN A 51 -13.72 -8.43 -16.26
N MET A 52 -14.55 -7.65 -16.95
CA MET A 52 -14.86 -6.28 -16.57
C MET A 52 -15.68 -6.20 -15.28
N ASP A 53 -16.59 -7.13 -15.05
CA ASP A 53 -17.25 -7.26 -13.74
C ASP A 53 -16.23 -7.48 -12.61
N LEU A 54 -15.28 -8.40 -12.83
CA LEU A 54 -14.18 -8.66 -11.88
C LEU A 54 -13.23 -7.46 -11.74
N HIS A 55 -12.99 -6.71 -12.81
CA HIS A 55 -12.17 -5.49 -12.78
C HIS A 55 -12.80 -4.44 -11.88
N VAL A 56 -14.11 -4.20 -12.02
CA VAL A 56 -14.86 -3.26 -11.17
C VAL A 56 -14.86 -3.70 -9.72
N VAL A 57 -15.16 -4.97 -9.44
CA VAL A 57 -15.16 -5.50 -8.07
C VAL A 57 -13.77 -5.41 -7.44
N SER A 58 -12.73 -5.85 -8.14
CA SER A 58 -11.35 -5.78 -7.64
C SER A 58 -10.87 -4.33 -7.45
N GLY A 59 -11.24 -3.41 -8.34
CA GLY A 59 -10.98 -1.98 -8.18
C GLY A 59 -11.63 -1.38 -6.92
N CYS A 60 -12.88 -1.75 -6.63
CA CYS A 60 -13.55 -1.37 -5.39
C CYS A 60 -12.84 -1.93 -4.15
N VAL A 61 -12.36 -3.18 -4.21
CA VAL A 61 -11.57 -3.80 -3.13
C VAL A 61 -10.24 -3.05 -2.94
N VAL A 62 -9.53 -2.72 -4.02
CA VAL A 62 -8.31 -1.90 -3.96
C VAL A 62 -8.59 -0.57 -3.26
N LEU A 63 -9.65 0.15 -3.65
CA LEU A 63 -10.00 1.41 -3.02
C LEU A 63 -10.30 1.24 -1.52
N GLY A 64 -11.10 0.24 -1.15
CA GLY A 64 -11.40 -0.07 0.25
C GLY A 64 -10.14 -0.38 1.07
N LEU A 65 -9.22 -1.16 0.52
CA LEU A 65 -7.93 -1.49 1.15
C LEU A 65 -7.05 -0.23 1.29
N VAL A 66 -6.97 0.62 0.26
CA VAL A 66 -6.21 1.88 0.32
C VAL A 66 -6.78 2.80 1.40
N LEU A 67 -8.10 2.98 1.47
CA LEU A 67 -8.74 3.78 2.52
C LEU A 67 -8.46 3.19 3.91
N PHE A 68 -8.62 1.87 4.07
CA PHE A 68 -8.25 1.17 5.31
C PHE A 68 -6.80 1.47 5.70
N ARG A 69 -5.87 1.39 4.75
CA ARG A 69 -4.44 1.61 5.01
C ARG A 69 -4.12 3.04 5.38
N VAL A 70 -4.77 4.01 4.75
CA VAL A 70 -4.64 5.42 5.10
C VAL A 70 -5.10 5.64 6.53
N LEU A 71 -6.29 5.17 6.89
CA LEU A 71 -6.81 5.26 8.26
C LEU A 71 -5.89 4.55 9.26
N TRP A 72 -5.49 3.32 8.97
CA TRP A 72 -4.57 2.55 9.81
C TRP A 72 -3.19 3.19 9.93
N GLY A 73 -2.73 3.91 8.90
CA GLY A 73 -1.50 4.69 8.93
C GLY A 73 -1.57 5.97 9.76
N LEU A 74 -2.76 6.37 10.18
CA LEU A 74 -2.95 7.48 11.12
C LEU A 74 -3.10 6.97 12.55
N VAL A 75 -3.96 5.96 12.78
CA VAL A 75 -4.33 5.53 14.14
C VAL A 75 -3.67 4.23 14.62
N GLY A 76 -3.13 3.42 13.70
CA GLY A 76 -2.63 2.06 13.99
C GLY A 76 -1.38 1.99 14.86
N GLY A 77 -0.73 0.81 14.88
CA GLY A 77 0.47 0.56 15.69
C GLY A 77 1.66 1.45 15.33
N ARG A 78 2.66 1.54 16.24
CA ARG A 78 3.85 2.41 16.09
C ARG A 78 4.56 2.24 14.75
N HIS A 79 4.64 1.02 14.23
CA HIS A 79 5.33 0.71 12.97
C HIS A 79 4.45 0.93 11.72
N ALA A 80 3.12 1.01 11.88
CA ALA A 80 2.19 1.25 10.79
C ALA A 80 1.97 2.74 10.47
N ARG A 81 2.22 3.62 11.45
CA ARG A 81 1.94 5.06 11.34
C ARG A 81 2.88 5.77 10.38
N PHE A 82 2.32 6.60 9.49
CA PHE A 82 3.09 7.39 8.52
C PHE A 82 4.14 8.28 9.19
N ALA A 83 3.81 8.90 10.32
CA ALA A 83 4.73 9.74 11.07
C ALA A 83 6.00 9.00 11.56
N GLY A 84 5.95 7.67 11.69
CA GLY A 84 7.10 6.86 12.11
C GLY A 84 8.16 6.72 11.01
N PHE A 85 7.73 6.58 9.76
CA PHE A 85 8.61 6.20 8.64
C PHE A 85 8.70 7.22 7.51
N VAL A 86 7.68 8.07 7.31
CA VAL A 86 7.73 9.16 6.33
C VAL A 86 8.61 10.26 6.87
N LYS A 87 9.75 10.49 6.23
CA LYS A 87 10.70 11.54 6.60
C LYS A 87 10.47 12.80 5.76
N GLY A 88 10.85 13.95 6.30
CA GLY A 88 10.75 15.24 5.61
C GLY A 88 11.55 15.28 4.30
N PRO A 89 11.16 16.14 3.35
CA PRO A 89 11.69 16.15 1.98
C PRO A 89 13.21 16.35 1.92
N VAL A 90 13.77 17.21 2.77
CA VAL A 90 15.23 17.46 2.84
C VAL A 90 15.99 16.17 3.20
N THR A 91 15.49 15.40 4.16
CA THR A 91 16.12 14.13 4.57
C THR A 91 16.08 13.09 3.47
N VAL A 92 14.99 13.07 2.70
CA VAL A 92 14.79 12.13 1.59
C VAL A 92 15.68 12.49 0.42
N MET A 93 15.76 13.78 0.04
CA MET A 93 16.67 14.25 -1.01
C MET A 93 18.13 13.96 -0.66
N ARG A 94 18.55 14.25 0.58
CA ARG A 94 19.90 13.92 1.04
C ARG A 94 20.16 12.42 0.97
N TYR A 95 19.22 11.60 1.45
CA TYR A 95 19.33 10.15 1.35
C TYR A 95 19.40 9.65 -0.09
N ALA A 96 18.62 10.23 -1.02
CA ALA A 96 18.65 9.88 -2.44
C ALA A 96 20.02 10.20 -3.07
N VAL A 97 20.59 11.37 -2.76
CA VAL A 97 21.94 11.74 -3.20
C VAL A 97 22.99 10.79 -2.64
N ASP A 98 22.92 10.46 -1.35
CA ASP A 98 23.86 9.53 -0.71
C ASP A 98 23.71 8.10 -1.26
N PHE A 99 22.49 7.68 -1.58
CA PHE A 99 22.20 6.41 -2.22
C PHE A 99 22.81 6.31 -3.62
N LEU A 100 22.62 7.34 -4.47
CA LEU A 100 23.25 7.41 -5.79
C LEU A 100 24.78 7.46 -5.74
N ARG A 101 25.34 7.92 -4.62
CA ARG A 101 26.79 7.96 -4.36
C ARG A 101 27.34 6.72 -3.68
N GLY A 102 26.50 5.70 -3.42
CA GLY A 102 26.90 4.46 -2.74
C GLY A 102 27.22 4.61 -1.25
N ARG A 103 26.76 5.68 -0.60
CA ARG A 103 27.03 6.03 0.81
C ARG A 103 25.81 5.93 1.72
N ALA A 104 24.70 5.38 1.23
CA ALA A 104 23.47 5.29 2.00
C ALA A 104 23.61 4.36 3.22
N VAL A 105 23.28 4.90 4.39
CA VAL A 105 23.21 4.12 5.64
C VAL A 105 22.02 3.17 5.58
N HIS A 106 22.25 1.91 5.96
CA HIS A 106 21.19 0.92 6.09
C HIS A 106 20.36 1.21 7.33
N THR A 107 19.08 1.53 7.15
CA THR A 107 18.12 1.72 8.23
C THR A 107 17.27 0.48 8.40
N ALA A 108 17.13 -0.02 9.63
CA ALA A 108 16.17 -1.07 9.95
C ALA A 108 14.73 -0.56 9.76
N GLY A 109 13.94 -1.22 8.91
CA GLY A 109 12.57 -0.82 8.55
C GLY A 109 12.52 -0.16 7.17
N HIS A 110 11.89 1.02 7.07
CA HIS A 110 11.83 1.77 5.81
C HIS A 110 12.95 2.81 5.77
N ASN A 111 13.73 2.81 4.69
CA ASN A 111 14.58 3.94 4.38
C ASN A 111 13.72 5.16 3.98
N PRO A 112 14.27 6.39 4.04
CA PRO A 112 13.52 7.60 3.70
C PRO A 112 12.84 7.55 2.31
N LEU A 113 13.51 6.95 1.32
CA LEU A 113 12.95 6.74 -0.02
C LEU A 113 11.76 5.78 -0.03
N GLY A 114 11.87 4.65 0.68
CA GLY A 114 10.81 3.65 0.80
C GLY A 114 9.59 4.17 1.57
N GLY A 115 9.80 5.10 2.51
CA GLY A 115 8.68 5.79 3.14
C GLY A 115 7.88 6.66 2.16
N TRP A 116 8.57 7.31 1.22
CA TRP A 116 7.92 8.08 0.16
C TRP A 116 7.28 7.20 -0.92
N SER A 117 7.90 6.08 -1.29
CA SER A 117 7.31 5.16 -2.27
C SER A 117 5.96 4.61 -1.80
N VAL A 118 5.82 4.29 -0.50
CA VAL A 118 4.53 3.89 0.09
C VAL A 118 3.46 4.97 -0.07
N VAL A 119 3.81 6.25 0.12
CA VAL A 119 2.85 7.35 -0.07
C VAL A 119 2.47 7.50 -1.54
N LEU A 120 3.45 7.43 -2.44
CA LEU A 120 3.24 7.56 -3.88
C LEU A 120 2.37 6.42 -4.43
N ILE A 121 2.62 5.17 -4.05
CA ILE A 121 1.84 4.03 -4.55
C ILE A 121 0.41 4.06 -4.00
N LEU A 122 0.21 4.47 -2.73
CA LEU A 122 -1.13 4.64 -2.18
C LEU A 122 -1.90 5.76 -2.87
N LEU A 123 -1.24 6.87 -3.19
CA LEU A 123 -1.85 7.97 -3.93
C LEU A 123 -2.20 7.55 -5.36
N ALA A 124 -1.27 6.88 -6.07
CA ALA A 124 -1.51 6.39 -7.42
C ALA A 124 -2.69 5.41 -7.47
N LEU A 125 -2.75 4.45 -6.54
CA LEU A 125 -3.87 3.50 -6.44
C LEU A 125 -5.18 4.18 -6.05
N ALA A 126 -5.15 5.20 -5.18
CA ALA A 126 -6.35 5.99 -4.84
C ALA A 126 -6.88 6.75 -6.06
N VAL A 127 -6.01 7.36 -6.86
CA VAL A 127 -6.41 8.06 -8.09
C VAL A 127 -6.92 7.06 -9.13
N GLN A 128 -6.22 5.94 -9.34
CA GLN A 128 -6.64 4.90 -10.29
C GLN A 128 -8.03 4.35 -9.95
N ALA A 129 -8.21 3.83 -8.74
CA ALA A 129 -9.48 3.24 -8.35
C ALA A 129 -10.58 4.32 -8.22
N GLY A 130 -10.24 5.51 -7.71
CA GLY A 130 -11.16 6.63 -7.58
C GLY A 130 -11.68 7.16 -8.91
N THR A 131 -10.84 7.27 -9.94
CA THR A 131 -11.29 7.62 -11.29
C THR A 131 -12.07 6.49 -11.96
N GLY A 132 -11.69 5.24 -11.71
CA GLY A 132 -12.40 4.05 -12.20
C GLY A 132 -13.84 3.94 -11.71
N LEU A 133 -14.15 4.48 -10.52
CA LEU A 133 -15.52 4.53 -10.00
C LEU A 133 -16.48 5.31 -10.90
N PHE A 134 -15.98 6.24 -11.69
CA PHE A 134 -16.75 7.08 -12.59
C PHE A 134 -16.52 6.73 -14.06
N ALA A 135 -15.69 5.73 -14.37
CA ALA A 135 -15.36 5.39 -15.74
C ALA A 135 -16.56 4.80 -16.49
N ASN A 136 -16.54 4.88 -17.81
CA ASN A 136 -17.56 4.34 -18.69
C ASN A 136 -16.93 3.83 -19.99
N ASP A 137 -17.56 2.86 -20.65
CA ASP A 137 -17.16 2.35 -21.97
C ASP A 137 -18.10 2.76 -23.11
N ASP A 138 -19.07 3.63 -22.85
CA ASP A 138 -20.13 4.07 -23.77
C ASP A 138 -21.11 3.01 -24.28
N ILE A 139 -21.01 1.76 -23.81
CA ILE A 139 -21.82 0.67 -24.32
C ILE A 139 -22.56 -0.07 -23.18
N PHE A 140 -21.83 -0.76 -22.31
CA PHE A 140 -22.43 -1.65 -21.31
C PHE A 140 -21.78 -1.55 -19.92
N LEU A 141 -20.54 -1.07 -19.83
CA LEU A 141 -19.79 -1.00 -18.58
C LEU A 141 -19.74 0.43 -18.07
N GLU A 142 -20.31 0.62 -16.89
CA GLU A 142 -20.21 1.86 -16.13
C GLU A 142 -19.68 1.58 -14.73
N GLY A 143 -18.81 2.48 -14.26
CA GLY A 143 -18.35 2.49 -12.89
C GLY A 143 -19.53 2.75 -11.92
N PRO A 144 -19.44 2.27 -10.66
CA PRO A 144 -20.56 2.34 -9.70
C PRO A 144 -21.10 3.76 -9.44
N LEU A 145 -20.28 4.79 -9.64
CA LEU A 145 -20.61 6.19 -9.43
C LEU A 145 -20.72 6.99 -10.74
N ALA A 146 -20.55 6.37 -11.92
CA ALA A 146 -20.59 7.04 -13.22
C ALA A 146 -21.89 7.85 -13.42
N LYS A 147 -23.03 7.31 -12.98
CA LYS A 147 -24.35 7.96 -13.02
C LYS A 147 -24.44 9.31 -12.28
N TYR A 148 -23.52 9.59 -11.35
CA TYR A 148 -23.47 10.86 -10.62
C TYR A 148 -22.55 11.89 -11.28
N ALA A 149 -21.80 11.48 -12.30
CA ALA A 149 -20.99 12.37 -13.13
C ALA A 149 -21.71 12.68 -14.44
N GLY A 150 -21.60 13.91 -14.94
CA GLY A 150 -21.99 14.20 -16.32
C GLY A 150 -21.07 13.49 -17.32
N LYS A 151 -21.59 13.13 -18.50
CA LYS A 151 -20.85 12.40 -19.54
C LYS A 151 -19.43 12.94 -19.79
N ALA A 152 -19.30 14.26 -20.00
CA ALA A 152 -18.01 14.89 -20.24
C ALA A 152 -17.00 14.75 -19.08
N LEU A 153 -17.49 14.68 -17.83
CA LEU A 153 -16.63 14.42 -16.67
C LEU A 153 -16.26 12.93 -16.60
N SER A 154 -17.23 12.05 -16.83
CA SER A 154 -17.03 10.60 -16.89
C SER A 154 -15.93 10.23 -17.91
N ASP A 155 -15.99 10.76 -19.13
CA ASP A 155 -14.98 10.52 -20.18
C ASP A 155 -13.58 11.00 -19.78
N ARG A 156 -13.50 12.17 -19.14
CA ARG A 156 -12.23 12.70 -18.62
C ARG A 156 -11.65 11.79 -17.55
N LEU A 157 -12.47 11.29 -16.64
CA LEU A 157 -12.04 10.39 -15.57
C LEU A 157 -11.63 9.02 -16.13
N THR A 158 -12.34 8.51 -17.14
CA THR A 158 -11.92 7.32 -17.92
C THR A 158 -10.54 7.55 -18.54
N GLY A 159 -10.31 8.69 -19.20
CA GLY A 159 -9.01 9.03 -19.77
C GLY A 159 -7.88 9.08 -18.72
N ILE A 160 -8.15 9.68 -17.55
CA ILE A 160 -7.20 9.71 -16.44
C ILE A 160 -6.95 8.29 -15.90
N HIS A 161 -7.97 7.45 -15.82
CA HIS A 161 -7.84 6.05 -15.38
C HIS A 161 -6.89 5.26 -16.29
N HIS A 162 -6.96 5.46 -17.61
CA HIS A 162 -6.02 4.84 -18.55
C HIS A 162 -4.61 5.43 -18.48
N LEU A 163 -4.47 6.74 -18.24
CA LEU A 163 -3.16 7.35 -18.05
C LEU A 163 -2.47 6.86 -16.77
N MET A 164 -3.22 6.80 -15.68
CA MET A 164 -2.70 6.41 -14.36
C MET A 164 -2.35 4.92 -14.29
N SER A 165 -2.97 4.05 -15.09
CA SER A 165 -2.57 2.64 -15.16
C SER A 165 -1.12 2.50 -15.63
N THR A 166 -0.70 3.32 -16.60
CA THR A 166 0.68 3.36 -17.09
C THR A 166 1.66 3.79 -16.00
N VAL A 167 1.28 4.77 -15.18
CA VAL A 167 2.09 5.22 -14.04
C VAL A 167 2.26 4.11 -13.00
N ILE A 168 1.19 3.37 -12.72
CA ILE A 168 1.23 2.23 -11.78
C ILE A 168 2.15 1.11 -12.28
N TYR A 169 2.24 0.87 -13.59
CA TYR A 169 3.12 -0.17 -14.12
C TYR A 169 4.61 0.12 -13.93
N VAL A 170 4.99 1.37 -13.68
CA VAL A 170 6.39 1.81 -13.55
C VAL A 170 6.79 2.01 -12.07
N LEU A 171 5.82 2.11 -11.16
CA LEU A 171 6.00 2.30 -9.72
C LEU A 171 6.25 0.97 -8.99
#